data_AF-A0A943FK56-F1
#
_entry.id   AF-A0A943FK56-F1
#
_cell.length_a   1.000
_cell.length_b   1.000
_cell.length_c   1.000
_cell.angle_alpha   90.00
_cell.angle_beta   90.00
_cell.angle_gamma   90.00
#
_symmetry.space_group_name_H-M   'P 1'
#
loop_
_entity.id
_entity.type
_entity.pdbx_description
1 polymer ?
#
loop_
_entity_poly.entity_id
_entity_poly.type
_entity_poly.pdbx_seq_one_letter_code
_entity_poly.pdbx_strand_id
1 'polypeptide(L)'
;MKHIRLKKVNGSMTVEMSLLMPIILFLILNCILTVFYFHDKNIIAAAAYETSVVGSTKMREAEGVDEGELTALFAERIEGKCILFAGSSVNISVGEKQILVEATAEKGKFRVSVRKRASVTEPEAYIRKKRKLREVINGAANYS
;
A
#
# COMPACT_ATOMS: atom_id res chain seq x y z
N MET A 1 42.38 50.12 -31.89
CA MET A 1 41.41 49.33 -31.09
C MET A 1 40.07 49.34 -31.79
N LYS A 2 39.55 48.19 -32.25
CA LYS A 2 38.21 48.09 -32.85
C LYS A 2 37.19 47.81 -31.75
N HIS A 3 36.27 48.74 -31.50
CA HIS A 3 35.14 48.51 -30.60
C HIS A 3 34.14 47.54 -31.27
N ILE A 4 34.10 46.31 -30.79
CA ILE A 4 33.11 45.31 -31.19
C ILE A 4 31.78 45.73 -30.55
N ARG A 5 30.87 46.33 -31.34
CA ARG A 5 29.50 46.62 -30.88
C ARG A 5 28.70 45.32 -30.89
N LEU A 6 28.43 44.76 -29.71
CA LEU A 6 27.45 43.69 -29.55
C LEU A 6 26.05 44.24 -29.86
N LYS A 7 25.45 43.77 -30.96
CA LYS A 7 24.12 44.16 -31.40
C LYS A 7 23.10 43.43 -30.52
N LYS A 8 22.36 44.15 -29.67
CA LYS A 8 21.28 43.60 -28.85
C LYS A 8 20.12 43.21 -29.77
N VAL A 9 20.00 41.92 -30.06
CA VAL A 9 18.87 41.34 -30.81
C VAL A 9 17.77 40.99 -29.83
N ASN A 10 16.54 41.45 -30.11
CA ASN A 10 15.37 41.09 -29.31
C ASN A 10 14.98 39.64 -29.64
N GLY A 11 14.81 38.81 -28.61
CA GLY A 11 14.32 37.44 -28.75
C GLY A 11 12.93 37.42 -29.35
N SER A 12 12.66 36.44 -30.22
CA SER A 12 11.31 36.21 -30.73
C SER A 12 10.50 35.46 -29.69
N MET A 13 9.41 36.07 -29.20
CA MET A 13 8.53 35.48 -28.20
C MET A 13 8.04 34.06 -28.58
N THR A 14 7.83 33.82 -29.87
CA THR A 14 7.40 32.50 -30.37
C THR A 14 8.46 31.42 -30.14
N VAL A 15 9.75 31.78 -30.28
CA VAL A 15 10.87 30.83 -30.07
C VAL A 15 11.04 30.55 -28.58
N GLU A 16 10.94 31.57 -27.74
CA GLU A 16 11.00 31.41 -26.27
C GLU A 16 9.83 30.55 -25.75
N MET A 17 8.61 30.78 -26.26
CA MET A 17 7.42 30.00 -25.90
C MET A 17 7.51 28.54 -26.39
N SER A 18 8.13 28.28 -27.55
CA SER A 18 8.29 26.92 -28.08
C SER A 18 9.15 26.02 -27.19
N LEU A 19 10.05 26.60 -26.39
CA LEU A 19 10.85 25.88 -25.40
C LEU A 19 10.12 25.77 -24.04
N LEU A 20 9.32 26.77 -23.65
CA LEU A 20 8.56 26.76 -22.39
C LEU A 20 7.38 25.78 -22.41
N MET A 21 6.62 25.72 -23.51
CA MET A 21 5.45 24.85 -23.63
C MET A 21 5.73 23.35 -23.37
N PRO A 22 6.79 22.73 -23.94
CA PRO A 22 7.09 21.34 -23.62
C PRO A 22 7.49 21.16 -22.15
N ILE A 23 8.21 22.11 -21.53
CA ILE A 23 8.57 22.04 -20.10
C ILE A 23 7.31 22.06 -19.23
N ILE A 24 6.36 22.93 -19.54
CA ILE A 24 5.08 23.02 -18.82
C ILE A 24 4.26 21.73 -19.00
N LEU A 25 4.20 21.19 -20.22
CA LEU A 25 3.52 19.93 -20.49
C LEU A 25 4.16 18.76 -19.73
N PHE A 26 5.49 18.69 -19.70
CA PHE A 26 6.21 17.70 -18.90
C PHE A 26 5.91 17.86 -17.41
N LEU A 27 5.86 19.08 -16.89
CA LEU A 27 5.53 19.32 -15.47
C LEU A 27 4.14 18.78 -15.14
N ILE A 28 3.13 19.13 -15.95
CA ILE A 28 1.75 18.68 -15.75
C ILE A 28 1.66 17.14 -15.83
N LEU A 29 2.29 16.52 -16.83
CA LEU A 29 2.29 15.06 -16.98
C LEU A 29 2.95 14.37 -15.77
N ASN A 30 4.07 14.90 -15.28
CA ASN A 30 4.75 14.36 -14.10
C ASN A 30 3.90 14.49 -12.83
N CYS A 31 3.19 15.61 -12.65
CA CYS A 31 2.26 15.78 -11.54
C CYS A 31 1.15 14.71 -11.58
N ILE A 32 0.50 14.53 -12.75
CA ILE A 32 -0.55 13.53 -12.93
C ILE A 32 -0.02 12.12 -12.62
N LEU A 33 1.14 11.76 -13.17
CA LEU A 33 1.75 10.45 -12.96
C LEU A 33 2.13 10.20 -11.50
N THR A 34 2.59 11.23 -10.79
CA THR A 34 2.89 11.13 -9.36
C THR A 34 1.63 10.89 -8.54
N VAL A 35 0.52 11.58 -8.86
CA VAL A 35 -0.76 11.36 -8.18
C VAL A 35 -1.25 9.92 -8.40
N PHE A 36 -1.22 9.42 -9.64
CA PHE A 36 -1.57 8.02 -9.92
C PHE A 36 -0.64 7.03 -9.21
N TYR A 37 0.66 7.32 -9.13
CA TYR A 37 1.60 6.48 -8.40
C TYR A 37 1.22 6.33 -6.91
N PHE A 38 0.89 7.44 -6.25
CA PHE A 38 0.45 7.40 -4.85
C PHE A 38 -0.94 6.79 -4.68
N HIS A 39 -1.86 7.07 -5.60
CA HIS A 39 -3.18 6.46 -5.62
C HIS A 39 -3.06 4.93 -5.64
N ASP A 40 -2.34 4.39 -6.62
CA ASP A 40 -2.19 2.94 -6.79
C ASP A 40 -1.45 2.29 -5.61
N LYS A 41 -0.43 2.96 -5.07
CA LYS A 41 0.26 2.50 -3.86
C LYS A 41 -0.69 2.37 -2.67
N ASN A 42 -1.60 3.32 -2.50
CA ASN A 42 -2.58 3.27 -1.42
C ASN A 42 -3.62 2.17 -1.64
N ILE A 43 -4.10 1.98 -2.87
CA ILE A 43 -5.03 0.90 -3.21
C ILE A 43 -4.42 -0.48 -2.95
N ILE A 44 -3.19 -0.72 -3.42
CA ILE A 44 -2.48 -1.98 -3.21
C ILE A 44 -2.18 -2.19 -1.71
N ALA A 45 -1.81 -1.13 -0.99
CA ALA A 45 -1.55 -1.22 0.43
C ALA A 45 -2.81 -1.52 1.26
N ALA A 46 -3.95 -0.96 0.88
CA ALA A 46 -5.23 -1.25 1.49
C ALA A 46 -5.64 -2.70 1.23
N ALA A 47 -5.57 -3.16 -0.03
CA ALA A 47 -5.88 -4.54 -0.39
C ALA A 47 -4.98 -5.54 0.35
N ALA A 48 -3.67 -5.28 0.45
CA ALA A 48 -2.74 -6.13 1.18
C ALA A 48 -3.05 -6.14 2.69
N TYR A 49 -3.40 -4.99 3.26
CA TYR A 49 -3.78 -4.90 4.66
C TYR A 49 -5.07 -5.68 4.95
N GLU A 50 -6.13 -5.47 4.17
CA GLU A 50 -7.39 -6.22 4.29
C GLU A 50 -7.17 -7.73 4.16
N THR A 51 -6.39 -8.16 3.18
CA THR A 51 -6.08 -9.59 2.96
C THR A 51 -5.33 -10.18 4.15
N SER A 52 -4.34 -9.46 4.71
CA SER A 52 -3.61 -9.93 5.89
C SER A 52 -4.51 -10.02 7.13
N VAL A 53 -5.45 -9.08 7.32
CA VAL A 53 -6.38 -9.11 8.45
C VAL A 53 -7.38 -10.25 8.29
N VAL A 54 -7.99 -10.41 7.11
CA VAL A 54 -8.93 -11.50 6.82
C VAL A 54 -8.27 -12.86 6.96
N GLY A 55 -7.02 -13.01 6.49
CA GLY A 55 -6.24 -14.21 6.76
C GLY A 55 -6.06 -14.42 8.26
N SER A 56 -5.71 -13.37 9.03
CA SER A 56 -5.44 -13.52 10.46
C SER A 56 -6.68 -13.92 11.26
N THR A 57 -7.86 -13.55 10.79
CA THR A 57 -9.13 -13.99 11.38
C THR A 57 -9.48 -15.40 10.96
N LYS A 58 -9.31 -15.77 9.69
CA LYS A 58 -9.55 -17.14 9.20
C LYS A 58 -8.61 -18.18 9.84
N MET A 59 -7.37 -17.79 10.17
CA MET A 59 -6.46 -18.66 10.95
C MET A 59 -7.03 -19.06 12.32
N ARG A 60 -8.03 -18.35 12.84
CA ARG A 60 -8.72 -18.70 14.10
C ARG A 60 -9.88 -19.67 13.88
N GLU A 61 -10.38 -19.78 12.65
CA GLU A 61 -11.50 -20.65 12.29
C GLU A 61 -10.98 -22.08 12.03
N ALA A 62 -11.82 -23.08 12.27
CA ALA A 62 -11.42 -24.48 12.19
C ALA A 62 -11.03 -24.94 10.77
N GLU A 63 -11.40 -24.17 9.75
CA GLU A 63 -11.11 -24.44 8.33
C GLU A 63 -9.66 -24.09 7.93
N GLY A 64 -8.92 -23.38 8.78
CA GLY A 64 -7.56 -22.94 8.46
C GLY A 64 -7.52 -21.87 7.36
N VAL A 65 -6.34 -21.64 6.77
CA VAL A 65 -6.15 -20.66 5.70
C VAL A 65 -5.45 -21.31 4.52
N ASP A 66 -6.09 -21.23 3.35
CA ASP A 66 -5.45 -21.52 2.07
C ASP A 66 -4.88 -20.22 1.44
N GLU A 67 -3.66 -20.31 0.92
CA GLU A 67 -2.98 -19.20 0.25
C GLU A 67 -3.68 -18.82 -1.06
N GLY A 68 -4.32 -19.79 -1.73
CA GLY A 68 -5.09 -19.58 -2.95
C GLY A 68 -6.32 -18.70 -2.73
N GLU A 69 -7.08 -18.97 -1.66
CA GLU A 69 -8.23 -18.14 -1.28
C GLU A 69 -7.84 -16.69 -0.96
N LEU A 70 -6.74 -16.48 -0.22
CA LEU A 70 -6.28 -15.13 0.09
C LEU A 70 -5.79 -14.39 -1.16
N THR A 71 -5.20 -15.11 -2.11
CA THR A 71 -4.78 -14.53 -3.39
C THR A 71 -6.00 -14.13 -4.24
N ALA A 72 -7.05 -14.95 -4.26
CA ALA A 72 -8.30 -14.64 -4.93
C ALA A 72 -9.00 -13.42 -4.30
N LEU A 73 -9.06 -13.35 -2.96
CA LEU A 73 -9.60 -12.19 -2.24
C LEU A 73 -8.84 -10.91 -2.55
N PHE A 74 -7.51 -10.98 -2.64
CA PHE A 74 -6.70 -9.83 -3.03
C PHE A 74 -7.03 -9.39 -4.46
N ALA A 75 -7.14 -10.34 -5.40
CA ALA A 75 -7.47 -10.05 -6.79
C ALA A 75 -8.85 -9.38 -6.92
N GLU A 76 -9.87 -9.90 -6.23
CA GLU A 76 -11.23 -9.32 -6.19
C GLU A 76 -11.22 -7.89 -5.65
N ARG A 77 -10.39 -7.60 -4.63
CA ARG A 77 -10.29 -6.25 -4.04
C ARG A 77 -9.57 -5.24 -4.91
N ILE A 78 -8.82 -5.71 -5.90
CA ILE A 78 -8.12 -4.91 -6.89
C ILE A 78 -8.95 -4.77 -8.16
N GLU A 79 -9.81 -5.74 -8.45
CA GLU A 79 -10.70 -5.75 -9.60
C GLU A 79 -11.63 -4.53 -9.62
N GLY A 80 -11.82 -3.96 -10.81
CA GLY A 80 -12.66 -2.76 -11.01
C GLY A 80 -12.04 -1.44 -10.51
N LYS A 81 -10.87 -1.45 -9.85
CA LYS A 81 -10.18 -0.22 -9.44
C LYS A 81 -9.33 0.34 -10.57
N CYS A 82 -9.30 1.67 -10.67
CA CYS A 82 -8.44 2.37 -11.63
C CYS A 82 -6.99 2.29 -11.16
N ILE A 83 -6.27 1.28 -11.63
CA ILE A 83 -4.87 1.03 -11.29
C ILE A 83 -4.07 1.17 -12.57
N LEU A 84 -3.13 2.11 -12.58
CA LEU A 84 -2.19 2.33 -13.66
C LEU A 84 -1.36 1.06 -13.90
N PHE A 85 -0.99 0.34 -12.84
CA PHE A 85 -0.25 -0.93 -12.85
C PHE A 85 -1.15 -2.16 -13.08
N ALA A 86 -1.43 -2.49 -14.34
CA ALA A 86 -2.28 -3.64 -14.72
C ALA A 86 -1.68 -5.04 -14.46
N GLY A 87 -0.76 -5.18 -13.50
CA GLY A 87 -0.01 -6.41 -13.24
C GLY A 87 0.47 -6.51 -11.79
N SER A 88 -0.42 -6.28 -10.82
CA SER A 88 -0.10 -6.52 -9.42
C SER A 88 0.03 -8.03 -9.17
N SER A 89 1.25 -8.49 -8.92
CA SER A 89 1.52 -9.83 -8.38
C SER A 89 1.52 -9.78 -6.85
N VAL A 90 1.02 -10.84 -6.22
CA VAL A 90 1.04 -10.96 -4.76
C VAL A 90 1.74 -12.25 -4.38
N ASN A 91 2.61 -12.14 -3.39
CA ASN A 91 3.20 -13.24 -2.67
C ASN A 91 2.65 -13.21 -1.24
N ILE A 92 1.88 -14.23 -0.88
CA ILE A 92 1.31 -14.40 0.45
C ILE A 92 2.12 -15.48 1.14
N SER A 93 2.59 -15.21 2.36
CA SER A 93 3.24 -16.21 3.20
C SER A 93 2.48 -16.32 4.50
N VAL A 94 1.85 -17.48 4.73
CA VAL A 94 1.08 -17.76 5.94
C VAL A 94 1.99 -18.44 6.96
N GLY A 95 2.21 -17.80 8.11
CA GLY A 95 2.92 -18.38 9.25
C GLY A 95 1.99 -18.59 10.44
N GLU A 96 2.37 -19.46 11.38
CA GLU A 96 1.54 -19.86 12.53
C GLU A 96 1.06 -18.69 13.41
N LYS A 97 1.88 -17.64 13.56
CA LYS A 97 1.58 -16.47 14.41
C LYS A 97 1.38 -15.17 13.63
N GLN A 98 1.72 -15.16 12.36
CA GLN A 98 1.72 -13.95 11.55
C GLN A 98 1.49 -14.27 10.08
N ILE A 99 0.67 -13.45 9.43
CA ILE A 99 0.44 -13.51 7.99
C ILE A 99 1.16 -12.35 7.35
N LEU A 100 1.97 -12.68 6.35
CA LEU A 100 2.72 -11.73 5.56
C LEU A 100 2.09 -11.66 4.16
N VAL A 101 1.70 -10.46 3.74
CA VAL A 101 1.23 -10.20 2.39
C VAL A 101 2.20 -9.21 1.74
N GLU A 102 2.93 -9.68 0.73
CA GLU A 102 3.78 -8.86 -0.13
C GLU A 102 3.09 -8.69 -1.49
N ALA A 103 2.66 -7.46 -1.78
CA ALA A 103 2.09 -7.11 -3.07
C ALA A 103 3.08 -6.25 -3.86
N THR A 104 3.34 -6.65 -5.10
CA THR A 104 4.22 -5.95 -6.02
C THR A 104 3.48 -5.62 -7.30
N ALA A 105 3.60 -4.39 -7.79
CA ALA A 105 3.03 -3.99 -9.07
C ALA A 105 4.07 -3.23 -9.88
N GLU A 106 4.19 -3.57 -11.17
CA GLU A 106 5.19 -3.01 -12.07
C GLU A 106 4.58 -2.62 -13.41
N LYS A 107 4.98 -1.45 -13.93
CA LYS A 107 4.63 -0.99 -15.27
C LYS A 107 5.72 -0.09 -15.82
N GLY A 108 6.43 -0.57 -16.83
CA GLY A 108 7.53 0.16 -17.46
C GLY A 108 8.63 0.48 -16.45
N LYS A 109 8.89 1.77 -16.17
CA LYS A 109 9.90 2.22 -15.19
C LYS A 109 9.36 2.35 -13.77
N PHE A 110 8.06 2.18 -13.56
CA PHE A 110 7.43 2.37 -12.26
C PHE A 110 7.24 1.02 -11.57
N ARG A 111 7.65 0.96 -10.30
CA ARG A 111 7.47 -0.21 -9.44
C ARG A 111 6.98 0.23 -8.07
N VAL A 112 6.01 -0.53 -7.54
CA VAL A 112 5.49 -0.37 -6.20
C VAL A 112 5.59 -1.73 -5.51
N SER A 113 6.17 -1.75 -4.31
CA SER A 113 6.14 -2.90 -3.42
C SER A 113 5.52 -2.49 -2.10
N VAL A 114 4.60 -3.30 -1.60
CA VAL A 114 3.96 -3.11 -0.31
C VAL A 114 4.02 -4.40 0.47
N ARG A 115 4.53 -4.30 1.70
CA ARG A 115 4.60 -5.41 2.65
C ARG A 115 3.69 -5.10 3.83
N LYS A 116 2.71 -5.96 4.10
CA LYS A 116 1.82 -5.86 5.26
C LYS A 116 1.88 -7.13 6.08
N ARG A 117 1.86 -6.95 7.40
CA ARG A 117 1.90 -8.03 8.40
C ARG A 117 0.69 -7.90 9.31
N ALA A 118 0.02 -9.01 9.56
CA ALA A 118 -1.02 -9.12 10.56
C ALA A 118 -0.66 -10.25 11.53
N SER A 119 -0.71 -9.98 12.83
CA SER A 119 -0.51 -11.01 13.86
C SER A 119 -1.80 -11.76 14.08
N VAL A 120 -1.73 -13.09 14.15
CA VAL A 120 -2.84 -13.90 14.65
C VAL A 120 -2.93 -13.64 16.15
N THR A 121 -4.04 -13.06 16.59
CA THR A 121 -4.26 -12.72 18.01
C THR A 121 -5.47 -13.48 18.55
N GLU A 122 -5.39 -13.92 19.80
CA GLU A 122 -6.48 -14.59 20.52
C GLU A 122 -7.00 -13.72 21.67
N PRO A 123 -7.74 -12.64 21.36
CA PRO A 123 -8.22 -11.71 22.40
C PRO A 123 -9.17 -12.39 23.40
N GLU A 124 -9.93 -13.39 22.98
CA GLU A 124 -10.89 -14.10 23.83
C GLU A 124 -10.21 -14.89 24.96
N ALA A 125 -9.13 -15.61 24.66
CA ALA A 125 -8.34 -16.33 25.67
C ALA A 125 -7.75 -15.35 26.69
N TYR A 126 -7.26 -14.21 26.23
CA TYR A 126 -6.72 -13.16 27.08
C TYR A 126 -7.78 -12.54 28.00
N ILE A 127 -8.96 -12.19 27.46
CA ILE A 127 -10.09 -11.65 28.23
C ILE A 127 -10.55 -12.68 29.27
N ARG A 128 -10.67 -13.95 28.88
CA ARG A 128 -11.07 -15.05 29.79
C ARG A 128 -10.08 -15.22 30.94
N LYS A 129 -8.78 -15.14 30.66
CA LYS A 129 -7.71 -15.21 31.69
C LYS A 129 -7.78 -14.03 32.65
N LYS A 130 -8.00 -12.80 32.14
CA LYS A 130 -8.22 -11.61 32.97
C LYS A 130 -9.45 -11.73 33.86
N ARG A 131 -10.56 -12.27 33.34
CA ARG A 131 -11.78 -12.50 34.12
C ARG A 131 -11.54 -13.51 35.25
N LYS A 132 -10.95 -14.67 34.95
CA LYS A 132 -10.59 -15.68 35.97
C LYS A 132 -9.68 -15.11 37.06
N LEU A 133 -8.68 -14.33 36.68
CA LEU A 133 -7.76 -13.70 37.65
C LEU A 133 -8.50 -12.72 38.58
N ARG A 134 -9.43 -11.94 38.03
CA ARG A 134 -10.27 -11.02 38.83
C ARG A 134 -11.18 -11.78 39.81
N GLU A 135 -11.75 -12.90 39.39
CA GLU A 135 -12.55 -13.77 40.27
C GLU A 135 -11.72 -14.34 41.43
N VAL A 136 -10.48 -14.78 41.15
CA VAL A 136 -9.55 -15.28 42.19
C VAL A 136 -9.15 -14.19 43.19
N ILE A 137 -8.83 -12.99 42.70
CA ILE A 137 -8.46 -11.85 43.57
C ILE A 137 -9.63 -11.44 44.47
N ASN A 138 -10.85 -11.34 43.91
CA ASN A 138 -12.04 -11.01 44.69
C ASN A 138 -12.40 -12.11 45.69
N GLY A 139 -12.21 -13.39 45.32
CA GLY A 139 -12.37 -14.52 46.23
C GLY A 139 -11.40 -14.45 47.41
N ALA A 140 -10.12 -14.16 47.16
CA ALA A 140 -9.11 -14.03 48.21
C ALA A 140 -9.38 -12.85 49.17
N ALA A 141 -9.93 -11.75 48.68
CA ALA A 141 -10.31 -10.59 49.49
C ALA A 141 -11.52 -10.84 50.41
N ASN A 142 -12.37 -11.82 50.11
CA ASN A 142 -13.55 -12.16 50.92
C ASN A 142 -13.26 -13.14 52.08
N TYR A 143 -12.03 -13.67 52.15
CA TYR A 143 -11.57 -14.57 53.23
C TYR A 143 -10.54 -13.91 54.16
N SER A 144 -10.31 -12.58 54.04
CA SER A 144 -9.47 -11.78 54.94
C SER A 144 -10.31 -10.87 55.82
#